data_AF-A0A8I2GDU3-F1
#
_entry.id   AF-A0A8I2GDU3-F1
#
_cell.length_a   1.000
_cell.length_b   1.000
_cell.length_c   1.000
_cell.angle_alpha   90.00
_cell.angle_beta   90.00
_cell.angle_gamma   90.00
#
_symmetry.space_group_name_H-M   'P 1'
#
loop_
_entity.id
_entity.type
_entity.pdbx_description
1 polymer ?
#
loop_
_entity_poly.entity_id
_entity_poly.type
_entity_poly.pdbx_seq_one_letter_code
_entity_poly.pdbx_strand_id
1 'polypeptide(L)'
;MGTSNKADFNWEELLGQIRFKNVIPVIGHGLYRVEIKAGENGECLLYDFLAKRIAEKCKEKEPTDANHKFSKAAFNFLKKKGYDYKKLSLFLEDTLKEVRLIPANPLRKLARIKAFNIFLTTAYDDFLIDTINTVRTVPTEMRYYGVFDKVSSLLDYQLLGSLMKSERTLVYHILGNLKRNVVPAYTEKDILETIIEFQKDMADNRSENQLFGKLENSSLLFMGCGYNDWLFRFFIRSLANEPY
;
A
#
# COMPACT_ATOMS: atom_id res chain seq x y z
N MET A 1 6.13 38.51 -22.98
CA MET A 1 5.11 38.66 -21.92
C MET A 1 4.30 37.36 -21.94
N GLY A 2 4.62 36.32 -21.16
CA GLY A 2 4.73 36.26 -19.71
C GLY A 2 3.76 35.17 -19.26
N THR A 3 4.08 33.91 -19.56
CA THR A 3 3.23 32.74 -19.29
C THR A 3 3.40 32.26 -17.85
N SER A 4 2.33 32.40 -17.07
CA SER A 4 1.95 31.65 -15.87
C SER A 4 3.04 30.77 -15.23
N ASN A 5 3.64 31.28 -14.15
CA ASN A 5 4.56 30.58 -13.25
C ASN A 5 3.82 29.42 -12.53
N LYS A 6 3.81 28.22 -13.11
CA LYS A 6 3.64 26.99 -12.30
C LYS A 6 4.92 26.86 -11.50
N ALA A 7 4.85 26.87 -10.17
CA ALA A 7 6.01 26.62 -9.34
C ALA A 7 6.70 25.33 -9.82
N ASP A 8 7.90 25.45 -10.39
CA ASP A 8 8.69 24.31 -10.80
C ASP A 8 8.97 23.45 -9.57
N PHE A 9 8.62 22.16 -9.66
CA PHE A 9 8.86 21.21 -8.58
C PHE A 9 10.36 21.13 -8.28
N ASN A 10 10.74 21.28 -7.00
CA ASN A 10 12.14 21.31 -6.59
C ASN A 10 12.76 19.89 -6.59
N TRP A 11 13.18 19.43 -7.76
CA TRP A 11 13.81 18.12 -7.93
C TRP A 11 15.10 17.94 -7.14
N GLU A 12 15.90 19.00 -6.98
CA GLU A 12 17.16 18.93 -6.24
C GLU A 12 16.94 18.65 -4.75
N GLU A 13 15.93 19.29 -4.16
CA GLU A 13 15.53 19.03 -2.78
C GLU A 13 15.04 17.59 -2.61
N LEU A 14 14.15 17.10 -3.47
CA LEU A 14 13.68 15.72 -3.41
C LEU A 14 14.86 14.74 -3.53
N LEU A 15 15.73 14.91 -4.52
CA LEU A 15 16.89 14.04 -4.72
C LEU A 15 17.85 14.11 -3.51
N GLY A 16 17.99 15.27 -2.88
CA GLY A 16 18.69 15.45 -1.61
C GLY A 16 18.09 14.59 -0.49
N GLN A 17 16.78 14.73 -0.25
CA GLN A 17 16.07 13.96 0.77
C GLN A 17 16.15 12.44 0.51
N ILE A 18 16.07 12.02 -0.76
CA ILE A 18 16.23 10.61 -1.15
C ILE A 18 17.64 10.13 -0.76
N ARG A 19 18.70 10.86 -1.10
CA ARG A 19 20.09 10.47 -0.77
C ARG A 19 20.29 10.28 0.73
N PHE A 20 19.65 11.08 1.56
CA PHE A 20 19.70 10.98 3.02
C PHE A 20 18.74 9.94 3.63
N LYS A 21 18.09 9.10 2.81
CA LYS A 21 17.06 8.12 3.26
C LYS A 21 15.95 8.77 4.10
N ASN A 22 15.60 10.01 3.74
CA ASN A 22 14.55 10.77 4.42
C ASN A 22 13.22 10.79 3.65
N VAL A 23 13.15 10.04 2.54
CA VAL A 23 11.92 9.89 1.77
C VAL A 23 11.36 8.49 1.96
N ILE A 24 10.09 8.41 2.35
CA ILE A 24 9.34 7.15 2.45
C ILE A 24 8.34 7.09 1.30
N PRO A 25 8.58 6.24 0.28
CA PRO A 25 7.60 6.00 -0.75
C PRO A 25 6.35 5.32 -0.19
N VAL A 26 5.19 5.88 -0.53
CA VAL A 26 3.87 5.31 -0.27
C VAL A 26 3.32 4.79 -1.59
N ILE A 27 3.20 3.47 -1.68
CA ILE A 27 2.83 2.75 -2.91
C ILE A 27 1.36 2.33 -2.84
N GLY A 28 0.57 2.83 -3.78
CA GLY A 28 -0.83 2.43 -3.95
C GLY A 28 -1.03 1.36 -5.02
N HIS A 29 -2.19 0.72 -4.98
CA HIS A 29 -2.59 -0.33 -5.91
C HIS A 29 -2.65 0.14 -7.38
N GLY A 30 -2.75 1.44 -7.65
CA GLY A 30 -2.80 2.00 -9.01
C GLY A 30 -1.52 1.83 -9.82
N LEU A 31 -0.42 1.36 -9.21
CA LEU A 31 0.81 1.01 -9.92
C LEU A 31 0.87 -0.45 -10.38
N TYR A 32 -0.06 -1.31 -9.95
CA TYR A 32 0.06 -2.75 -10.15
C TYR A 32 -0.66 -3.17 -11.42
N ARG A 33 0.13 -3.49 -12.46
CA ARG A 33 -0.36 -4.04 -13.73
C ARG A 33 -0.04 -5.53 -13.83
N VAL A 34 -0.97 -6.30 -14.37
CA VAL A 34 -0.84 -7.74 -14.55
C VAL A 34 -1.24 -8.19 -15.94
N GLU A 35 -0.64 -9.29 -16.37
CA GLU A 35 -1.05 -10.07 -17.53
C GLU A 35 -1.84 -11.29 -17.04
N ILE A 36 -2.98 -11.55 -17.68
CA ILE A 36 -3.86 -12.65 -17.30
C ILE A 36 -3.46 -13.88 -18.13
N LYS A 37 -3.18 -15.02 -17.48
CA LYS A 37 -2.73 -16.25 -18.19
C LYS A 37 -3.81 -16.91 -19.06
N ALA A 38 -5.08 -16.52 -18.91
CA ALA A 38 -6.23 -17.22 -19.48
C ALA A 38 -7.01 -16.35 -20.48
N GLY A 39 -6.71 -16.48 -21.77
CA GLY A 39 -7.60 -16.15 -22.90
C GLY A 39 -8.00 -14.68 -23.14
N GLU A 40 -7.87 -13.81 -22.14
CA GLU A 40 -8.11 -12.37 -22.24
C GLU A 40 -6.77 -11.69 -22.60
N ASN A 41 -6.54 -11.42 -23.89
CA ASN A 41 -5.39 -10.65 -24.34
C ASN A 41 -5.51 -9.20 -23.81
N GLY A 42 -4.79 -8.86 -22.74
CA GLY A 42 -4.66 -7.47 -22.29
C GLY A 42 -3.97 -7.29 -20.94
N GLU A 43 -3.19 -6.21 -20.83
CA GLU A 43 -2.70 -5.69 -19.54
C GLU A 43 -3.85 -4.98 -18.81
N CYS A 44 -4.03 -5.27 -17.53
CA CYS A 44 -5.02 -4.56 -16.69
C CYS A 44 -4.43 -4.19 -15.33
N LEU A 45 -5.13 -3.33 -14.59
CA LEU A 45 -4.82 -3.08 -13.19
C LEU A 45 -5.22 -4.30 -12.36
N LEU A 46 -4.33 -4.74 -11.48
CA LEU A 46 -4.55 -5.89 -10.63
C LEU A 46 -5.86 -5.80 -9.85
N TYR A 47 -6.11 -4.64 -9.24
CA TYR A 47 -7.25 -4.47 -8.35
C TYR A 47 -8.59 -4.34 -9.10
N ASP A 48 -8.56 -3.93 -10.37
CA ASP A 48 -9.73 -4.00 -11.26
C ASP A 48 -10.03 -5.46 -11.63
N PHE A 49 -8.99 -6.23 -11.94
CA PHE A 49 -9.13 -7.67 -12.19
C PHE A 49 -9.69 -8.40 -10.97
N LEU A 50 -9.16 -8.14 -9.77
CA LEU A 50 -9.68 -8.73 -8.52
C LEU A 50 -11.14 -8.32 -8.28
N ALA A 51 -11.51 -7.06 -8.51
CA ALA A 51 -12.88 -6.59 -8.38
C ALA A 51 -13.84 -7.35 -9.33
N LYS A 52 -13.45 -7.53 -10.60
CA LYS A 52 -14.20 -8.33 -11.59
C LYS A 52 -14.38 -9.77 -11.11
N ARG A 53 -13.31 -10.43 -10.63
CA ARG A 53 -13.36 -11.80 -10.10
C ARG A 53 -14.27 -11.94 -8.89
N ILE A 54 -14.25 -10.96 -7.98
CA ILE A 54 -15.17 -10.93 -6.83
C ILE A 54 -16.63 -10.82 -7.33
N ALA A 55 -16.92 -9.94 -8.28
CA ALA A 55 -18.26 -9.76 -8.83
C ALA A 55 -18.77 -11.05 -9.51
N GLU A 56 -17.93 -11.70 -10.32
CA GLU A 56 -18.20 -13.01 -10.94
C GLU A 56 -18.52 -14.07 -9.87
N LYS A 57 -17.69 -14.17 -8.82
CA LYS A 57 -17.89 -15.11 -7.70
C LYS A 57 -19.21 -14.86 -6.96
N CYS A 58 -19.60 -13.59 -6.86
CA CYS A 58 -20.86 -13.18 -6.26
C CYS A 58 -22.06 -13.29 -7.21
N LYS A 59 -21.86 -13.53 -8.52
CA LYS A 59 -22.90 -13.43 -9.55
C LYS A 59 -23.58 -12.05 -9.55
N GLU A 60 -22.78 -11.00 -9.40
CA GLU A 60 -23.22 -9.61 -9.40
C GLU A 60 -22.58 -8.85 -10.56
N LYS A 61 -23.13 -7.66 -10.88
CA LYS A 61 -22.50 -6.75 -11.84
C LYS A 61 -21.24 -6.15 -11.23
N GLU A 62 -20.20 -6.01 -12.04
CA GLU A 62 -19.00 -5.28 -11.64
C GLU A 62 -19.37 -3.85 -11.23
N PRO A 63 -18.82 -3.33 -10.11
CA PRO A 63 -18.98 -1.93 -9.75
C PRO A 63 -18.48 -0.99 -10.85
N THR A 64 -19.25 0.06 -11.14
CA THR A 64 -18.93 1.02 -12.21
C THR A 64 -18.02 2.16 -11.75
N ASP A 65 -17.95 2.43 -10.45
CA ASP A 65 -17.11 3.48 -9.89
C ASP A 65 -15.64 3.08 -9.90
N ALA A 66 -14.90 3.62 -10.87
CA ALA A 66 -13.49 3.33 -11.10
C ALA A 66 -12.58 3.53 -9.87
N ASN A 67 -12.91 4.46 -8.97
CA ASN A 67 -12.05 4.75 -7.81
C ASN A 67 -12.23 3.74 -6.67
N HIS A 68 -13.42 3.15 -6.57
CA HIS A 68 -13.80 2.31 -5.42
C HIS A 68 -14.26 0.90 -5.84
N LYS A 69 -13.93 0.47 -7.07
CA LYS A 69 -14.37 -0.83 -7.62
C LYS A 69 -14.04 -1.99 -6.69
N PHE A 70 -12.79 -2.08 -6.24
CA PHE A 70 -12.34 -3.14 -5.36
C PHE A 70 -13.07 -3.12 -4.01
N SER A 71 -13.07 -1.98 -3.33
CA SER A 71 -13.70 -1.84 -2.01
C SER A 71 -15.20 -2.14 -2.05
N LYS A 72 -15.89 -1.73 -3.14
CA LYS A 72 -17.30 -2.04 -3.35
C LYS A 72 -17.55 -3.51 -3.62
N ALA A 73 -16.73 -4.15 -4.45
CA ALA A 73 -16.83 -5.57 -4.73
C ALA A 73 -16.56 -6.41 -3.46
N ALA A 74 -15.52 -6.05 -2.70
CA ALA A 74 -15.21 -6.66 -1.42
C ALA A 74 -16.36 -6.54 -0.41
N PHE A 75 -16.96 -5.34 -0.28
CA PHE A 75 -18.13 -5.13 0.57
C PHE A 75 -19.29 -6.06 0.19
N ASN A 76 -19.61 -6.18 -1.11
CA ASN A 76 -20.69 -7.06 -1.56
C ASN A 76 -20.39 -8.54 -1.25
N PHE A 77 -19.14 -8.98 -1.45
CA PHE A 77 -18.71 -10.32 -1.08
C PHE A 77 -18.88 -10.59 0.41
N LEU A 78 -18.36 -9.69 1.26
CA LEU A 78 -18.44 -9.80 2.71
C LEU A 78 -19.90 -9.84 3.15
N LYS A 79 -20.74 -8.92 2.68
CA LYS A 79 -22.18 -8.92 2.97
C LYS A 79 -22.84 -10.25 2.61
N LYS A 80 -22.50 -10.85 1.47
CA LYS A 80 -23.07 -12.14 1.00
C LYS A 80 -22.52 -13.36 1.75
N LYS A 81 -21.32 -13.26 2.33
CA LYS A 81 -20.65 -14.34 3.06
C LYS A 81 -20.67 -14.16 4.57
N GLY A 82 -21.50 -13.25 5.10
CA GLY A 82 -21.64 -13.05 6.54
C GLY A 82 -20.43 -12.35 7.18
N TYR A 83 -19.79 -11.43 6.45
CA TYR A 83 -18.58 -10.70 6.84
C TYR A 83 -17.39 -11.61 7.18
N ASP A 84 -17.24 -12.72 6.45
CA ASP A 84 -16.10 -13.63 6.57
C ASP A 84 -14.88 -13.11 5.78
N TYR A 85 -14.06 -12.30 6.46
CA TYR A 85 -12.83 -11.72 5.90
C TYR A 85 -11.80 -12.78 5.50
N LYS A 86 -11.69 -13.86 6.27
CA LYS A 86 -10.77 -14.96 5.96
C LYS A 86 -11.12 -15.61 4.64
N LYS A 87 -12.41 -15.83 4.37
CA LYS A 87 -12.89 -16.39 3.10
C LYS A 87 -12.63 -15.47 1.92
N LEU A 88 -12.72 -14.15 2.11
CA LEU A 88 -12.32 -13.19 1.08
C LEU A 88 -10.82 -13.25 0.83
N SER A 89 -9.98 -13.23 1.88
CA SER A 89 -8.52 -13.35 1.74
C SER A 89 -8.11 -14.63 1.00
N LEU A 90 -8.67 -15.78 1.36
CA LEU A 90 -8.39 -17.06 0.68
C LEU A 90 -8.81 -17.03 -0.80
N PHE A 91 -9.98 -16.44 -1.09
CA PHE A 91 -10.42 -16.28 -2.48
C PHE A 91 -9.47 -15.38 -3.29
N LEU A 92 -9.02 -14.27 -2.70
CA LEU A 92 -8.05 -13.37 -3.34
C LEU A 92 -6.70 -14.07 -3.55
N GLU A 93 -6.19 -14.80 -2.56
CA GLU A 93 -4.96 -15.59 -2.69
C GLU A 93 -5.01 -16.59 -3.84
N ASP A 94 -6.12 -17.33 -3.96
CA ASP A 94 -6.30 -18.27 -5.06
C ASP A 94 -6.38 -17.56 -6.40
N THR A 95 -7.11 -16.44 -6.45
CA THR A 95 -7.24 -15.61 -7.67
C THR A 95 -5.90 -15.05 -8.13
N LEU A 96 -5.02 -14.66 -7.20
CA LEU A 96 -3.68 -14.16 -7.52
C LEU A 96 -2.77 -15.21 -8.19
N LYS A 97 -3.08 -16.51 -8.08
CA LYS A 97 -2.33 -17.57 -8.78
C LYS A 97 -2.60 -17.59 -10.29
N GLU A 98 -3.74 -17.03 -10.72
CA GLU A 98 -4.16 -16.97 -12.13
C GLU A 98 -3.43 -15.89 -12.94
N VAL A 99 -2.86 -14.89 -12.27
CA VAL A 99 -2.20 -13.77 -12.93
C VAL A 99 -0.70 -14.00 -13.03
N ARG A 100 -0.10 -13.42 -14.07
CA ARG A 100 1.33 -13.20 -14.14
C ARG A 100 1.58 -11.71 -13.94
N LEU A 101 2.38 -11.38 -12.94
CA LEU A 101 2.87 -10.01 -12.84
C LEU A 101 3.73 -9.69 -14.06
N ILE A 102 3.41 -8.57 -14.69
CA ILE A 102 4.41 -7.81 -15.40
C ILE A 102 4.89 -6.82 -14.36
N PRO A 103 6.09 -6.95 -13.77
CA PRO A 103 6.63 -5.89 -12.94
C PRO A 103 6.75 -4.67 -13.85
N ALA A 104 5.75 -3.80 -13.77
CA ALA A 104 5.70 -2.60 -14.57
C ALA A 104 7.02 -1.86 -14.32
N ASN A 105 7.64 -1.37 -15.39
CA ASN A 105 8.90 -0.61 -15.33
C ASN A 105 9.00 0.35 -14.12
N PRO A 106 7.92 1.03 -13.66
CA PRO A 106 7.95 1.88 -12.47
C PRO A 106 8.33 1.16 -11.16
N LEU A 107 7.69 0.03 -10.80
CA LEU A 107 7.97 -0.62 -9.50
C LEU A 107 9.40 -1.16 -9.44
N ARG A 108 9.88 -1.73 -10.55
CA ARG A 108 11.27 -2.21 -10.64
C ARG A 108 12.26 -1.04 -10.55
N LYS A 109 11.95 0.11 -11.14
CA LYS A 109 12.77 1.33 -11.02
C LYS A 109 12.80 1.83 -9.57
N LEU A 110 11.66 1.92 -8.90
CA LEU A 110 11.56 2.30 -7.49
C LEU A 110 12.34 1.34 -6.59
N ALA A 111 12.17 0.04 -6.81
CA ALA A 111 12.86 -1.00 -6.06
C ALA A 111 14.40 -0.92 -6.21
N ARG A 112 14.93 -0.42 -7.33
CA ARG A 112 16.38 -0.24 -7.53
C ARG A 112 16.97 0.94 -6.75
N ILE A 113 16.16 1.88 -6.28
CA ILE A 113 16.63 3.03 -5.49
C ILE A 113 16.93 2.56 -4.06
N LYS A 114 18.18 2.16 -3.80
CA LYS A 114 18.62 1.62 -2.49
C LYS A 114 18.35 2.55 -1.31
N ALA A 115 18.25 3.86 -1.56
CA ALA A 115 17.96 4.83 -0.51
C ALA A 115 16.50 4.79 -0.03
N PHE A 116 15.58 4.23 -0.82
CA PHE A 116 14.27 3.80 -0.34
C PHE A 116 14.43 2.47 0.40
N ASN A 117 14.63 2.54 1.70
CA ASN A 117 14.76 1.38 2.59
C ASN A 117 13.51 1.11 3.41
N ILE A 118 12.54 2.02 3.41
CA ILE A 118 11.22 1.86 4.03
C ILE A 118 10.17 2.24 2.99
N PHE A 119 9.25 1.32 2.71
CA PHE A 119 8.08 1.53 1.86
C PHE A 119 6.82 1.40 2.72
N LEU A 120 5.88 2.31 2.55
CA LEU A 120 4.50 2.10 2.96
C LEU A 120 3.71 1.62 1.75
N THR A 121 2.76 0.72 1.95
CA THR A 121 1.86 0.28 0.88
C THR A 121 0.41 0.20 1.35
N THR A 122 -0.51 0.62 0.48
CA THR A 122 -1.95 0.44 0.66
C THR A 122 -2.49 -0.79 -0.07
N ALA A 123 -1.62 -1.53 -0.75
CA ALA A 123 -1.97 -2.82 -1.33
C ALA A 123 -1.90 -3.94 -0.26
N TYR A 124 -2.77 -4.95 -0.41
CA TYR A 124 -2.87 -6.06 0.53
C TYR A 124 -1.97 -7.25 0.16
N ASP A 125 -1.40 -7.27 -1.04
CA ASP A 125 -0.60 -8.37 -1.61
C ASP A 125 0.91 -8.16 -1.46
N ASP A 126 1.69 -9.23 -1.63
CA ASP A 126 3.16 -9.19 -1.47
C ASP A 126 3.91 -8.73 -2.73
N PHE A 127 3.25 -8.21 -3.77
CA PHE A 127 3.92 -7.99 -5.05
C PHE A 127 5.01 -6.93 -5.03
N LEU A 128 4.90 -5.91 -4.18
CA LEU A 128 5.99 -4.95 -3.98
C LEU A 128 7.22 -5.63 -3.37
N ILE A 129 7.01 -6.51 -2.39
CA ILE A 129 8.07 -7.28 -1.72
C ILE A 129 8.73 -8.20 -2.73
N ASP A 130 7.94 -8.96 -3.49
CA ASP A 130 8.45 -9.85 -4.54
C ASP A 130 9.26 -9.07 -5.57
N THR A 131 8.76 -7.92 -6.01
CA THR A 131 9.47 -7.03 -6.95
C THR A 131 10.80 -6.55 -6.38
N ILE A 132 10.83 -6.11 -5.12
CA ILE A 132 12.07 -5.66 -4.45
C ILE A 132 13.07 -6.82 -4.36
N ASN A 133 12.62 -8.01 -3.97
CA ASN A 133 13.46 -9.20 -3.86
C ASN A 133 14.00 -9.68 -5.22
N THR A 134 13.38 -9.33 -6.35
CA THR A 134 13.96 -9.61 -7.68
C THR A 134 15.13 -8.70 -8.07
N VAL A 135 15.32 -7.56 -7.39
CA VAL A 135 16.36 -6.57 -7.74
C VAL A 135 17.34 -6.27 -6.62
N ARG A 136 17.01 -6.63 -5.37
CA ARG A 136 17.89 -6.49 -4.20
C ARG A 136 18.34 -7.87 -3.73
N THR A 137 19.56 -7.91 -3.19
CA THR A 137 20.19 -9.15 -2.71
C THR A 137 19.76 -9.53 -1.30
N VAL A 138 19.35 -8.54 -0.50
CA VAL A 138 18.90 -8.74 0.88
C VAL A 138 17.38 -8.93 0.87
N PRO A 139 16.85 -10.00 1.51
CA PRO A 139 15.41 -10.20 1.63
C PRO A 139 14.72 -9.00 2.29
N THR A 140 13.58 -8.62 1.72
CA THR A 140 12.73 -7.55 2.23
C THR A 140 11.98 -8.01 3.48
N GLU A 141 12.08 -7.22 4.54
CA GLU A 141 11.25 -7.36 5.75
C GLU A 141 9.84 -6.89 5.45
N MET A 142 8.85 -7.63 5.96
CA MET A 142 7.44 -7.25 5.86
C MET A 142 6.87 -7.02 7.24
N ARG A 143 6.12 -5.93 7.39
CA ARG A 143 5.24 -5.68 8.53
C ARG A 143 3.89 -5.21 8.03
N TYR A 144 2.89 -5.31 8.88
CA TYR A 144 1.55 -4.85 8.56
C TYR A 144 0.95 -4.19 9.79
N TYR A 145 0.04 -3.26 9.56
CA TYR A 145 -0.80 -2.74 10.62
C TYR A 145 -1.99 -3.66 10.81
N GLY A 146 -2.23 -4.09 12.05
CA GLY A 146 -3.38 -4.87 12.44
C GLY A 146 -4.14 -4.19 13.57
N VAL A 147 -5.36 -3.71 13.32
CA VAL A 147 -6.21 -3.06 14.33
C VAL A 147 -6.43 -3.97 15.55
N PHE A 148 -6.58 -5.29 15.31
CA PHE A 148 -6.77 -6.30 16.34
C PHE A 148 -5.49 -7.07 16.71
N ASP A 149 -4.38 -6.82 16.00
CA ASP A 149 -3.09 -7.50 16.16
C ASP A 149 -1.97 -6.47 16.25
N LYS A 150 -1.95 -5.72 17.36
CA LYS A 150 -1.02 -4.61 17.55
C LYS A 150 0.44 -5.04 17.63
N VAL A 151 0.73 -6.31 17.93
CA VAL A 151 2.11 -6.84 18.02
C VAL A 151 2.79 -6.81 16.65
N SER A 152 2.06 -7.18 15.60
CA SER A 152 2.55 -7.15 14.22
C SER A 152 2.90 -5.75 13.71
N SER A 153 2.29 -4.73 14.31
CA SER A 153 2.38 -3.31 13.93
C SER A 153 3.65 -2.62 14.47
N LEU A 154 4.33 -3.21 15.46
CA LEU A 154 5.46 -2.59 16.15
C LEU A 154 6.76 -2.75 15.36
N LEU A 155 7.51 -1.65 15.23
CA LEU A 155 8.92 -1.66 14.83
C LEU A 155 9.79 -1.29 16.02
N ASP A 156 10.66 -2.22 16.42
CA ASP A 156 11.67 -1.96 17.44
C ASP A 156 12.82 -1.09 16.90
N TYR A 157 13.59 -0.51 17.83
CA TYR A 157 14.73 0.34 17.54
C TYR A 157 15.86 -0.40 16.79
N GLN A 158 16.04 -1.69 17.05
CA GLN A 158 17.11 -2.48 16.46
C GLN A 158 16.88 -2.68 14.96
N LEU A 159 15.65 -3.01 14.58
CA LEU A 159 15.24 -3.20 13.20
C LEU A 159 15.36 -1.89 12.42
N LEU A 160 14.85 -0.77 12.94
CA LEU A 160 14.98 0.53 12.30
C LEU A 160 16.44 1.00 12.18
N GLY A 161 17.23 0.81 13.23
CA GLY A 161 18.68 1.06 13.19
C GLY A 161 19.37 0.22 12.10
N SER A 162 18.96 -1.04 11.93
CA SER A 162 19.50 -1.92 10.89
C SER A 162 19.11 -1.46 9.48
N LEU A 163 17.87 -0.98 9.27
CA LEU A 163 17.41 -0.46 7.98
C LEU A 163 18.22 0.77 7.56
N MET A 164 18.60 1.62 8.50
CA MET A 164 19.40 2.82 8.20
C MET A 164 20.85 2.49 7.87
N LYS A 165 21.46 1.53 8.57
CA LYS A 165 22.88 1.18 8.46
C LYS A 165 23.20 0.12 7.40
N SER A 166 22.21 -0.62 6.91
CA SER A 166 22.40 -1.72 5.95
C SER A 166 21.60 -1.51 4.65
N GLU A 167 21.70 -2.48 3.73
CA GLU A 167 20.87 -2.55 2.52
C GLU A 167 19.52 -3.25 2.74
N ARG A 168 19.12 -3.48 4.01
CA ARG A 168 17.81 -4.05 4.34
C ARG A 168 16.69 -3.10 3.91
N THR A 169 15.57 -3.71 3.56
CA THR A 169 14.36 -2.99 3.10
C THR A 169 13.18 -3.45 3.91
N LEU A 170 12.30 -2.53 4.29
CA LEU A 170 11.02 -2.80 4.94
C LEU A 170 9.89 -2.39 4.02
N VAL A 171 8.89 -3.26 3.89
CA VAL A 171 7.57 -2.91 3.34
C VAL A 171 6.55 -3.03 4.47
N TYR A 172 5.83 -1.95 4.72
CA TYR A 172 4.83 -1.85 5.76
C TYR A 172 3.42 -1.68 5.16
N HIS A 173 2.57 -2.69 5.35
CA HIS A 173 1.19 -2.71 4.85
C HIS A 173 0.24 -2.00 5.81
N ILE A 174 -0.14 -0.76 5.50
CA ILE A 174 -0.95 0.05 6.43
C ILE A 174 -2.42 -0.38 6.49
N LEU A 175 -2.93 -1.01 5.43
CA LEU A 175 -4.31 -1.52 5.35
C LEU A 175 -4.39 -3.03 5.64
N GLY A 176 -3.31 -3.59 6.18
CA GLY A 176 -3.14 -5.02 6.36
C GLY A 176 -2.70 -5.77 5.10
N ASN A 177 -2.41 -7.05 5.28
CA ASN A 177 -1.91 -7.98 4.29
C ASN A 177 -2.82 -9.20 4.20
N LEU A 178 -3.12 -9.64 2.98
CA LEU A 178 -4.08 -10.71 2.71
C LEU A 178 -3.67 -12.07 3.31
N LYS A 179 -2.36 -12.35 3.44
CA LYS A 179 -1.85 -13.64 3.94
C LYS A 179 -1.65 -13.70 5.45
N ARG A 180 -1.45 -12.54 6.08
CA ARG A 180 -1.01 -12.47 7.48
C ARG A 180 -2.02 -11.83 8.41
N ASN A 181 -2.86 -10.91 7.94
CA ASN A 181 -3.86 -10.27 8.77
C ASN A 181 -5.14 -11.11 8.83
N VAL A 182 -5.72 -11.17 10.03
CA VAL A 182 -7.04 -11.78 10.26
C VAL A 182 -8.14 -10.95 9.56
N VAL A 183 -8.03 -9.62 9.62
CA VAL A 183 -9.02 -8.67 9.08
C VAL A 183 -8.30 -7.53 8.34
N PRO A 184 -7.89 -7.72 7.07
CA PRO A 184 -7.41 -6.61 6.23
C PRO A 184 -8.54 -5.62 5.94
N ALA A 185 -8.17 -4.36 5.73
CA ALA A 185 -9.11 -3.26 5.53
C ALA A 185 -9.60 -3.19 4.08
N TYR A 186 -10.52 -4.07 3.70
CA TYR A 186 -10.97 -4.21 2.31
C TYR A 186 -12.06 -3.22 1.88
N THR A 187 -12.95 -2.82 2.79
CA THR A 187 -14.05 -1.90 2.47
C THR A 187 -13.68 -0.46 2.84
N GLU A 188 -14.35 0.54 2.24
CA GLU A 188 -14.11 1.95 2.61
C GLU A 188 -14.26 2.21 4.10
N LYS A 189 -15.24 1.56 4.75
CA LYS A 189 -15.44 1.62 6.19
C LYS A 189 -14.21 1.09 6.92
N ASP A 190 -13.75 -0.12 6.57
CA ASP A 190 -12.59 -0.74 7.22
C ASP A 190 -11.34 0.12 7.04
N ILE A 191 -11.15 0.69 5.84
CA ILE A 191 -10.00 1.57 5.55
C ILE A 191 -10.06 2.82 6.43
N LEU A 192 -11.22 3.47 6.52
CA LEU A 192 -11.39 4.66 7.37
C LEU A 192 -11.11 4.34 8.84
N GLU A 193 -11.70 3.27 9.37
CA GLU A 193 -11.48 2.82 10.76
C GLU A 193 -10.01 2.50 10.99
N THR A 194 -9.36 1.81 10.05
CA THR A 194 -7.94 1.44 10.15
C THR A 194 -7.04 2.68 10.15
N ILE A 195 -7.30 3.68 9.31
CA ILE A 195 -6.51 4.92 9.28
C ILE A 195 -6.71 5.71 10.57
N ILE A 196 -7.93 5.78 11.09
CA ILE A 196 -8.22 6.45 12.36
C ILE A 196 -7.47 5.78 13.52
N GLU A 197 -7.53 4.45 13.61
CA GLU A 197 -6.81 3.71 14.65
C GLU A 197 -5.29 3.80 14.47
N PHE A 198 -4.80 3.76 13.24
CA PHE A 198 -3.38 3.98 12.94
C PHE A 198 -2.92 5.35 13.42
N GLN A 199 -3.71 6.41 13.17
CA GLN A 199 -3.40 7.77 13.61
C GLN A 199 -3.41 7.89 15.14
N LYS A 200 -4.38 7.25 15.82
CA LYS A 200 -4.42 7.22 17.29
C LYS A 200 -3.19 6.50 17.86
N ASP A 201 -2.87 5.32 17.33
CA ASP A 201 -1.67 4.58 17.74
C ASP A 201 -0.40 5.39 17.47
N MET A 202 -0.37 6.15 16.36
CA MET A 202 0.70 7.07 16.02
C MET A 202 0.81 8.25 16.97
N ALA A 203 -0.28 8.72 17.57
CA ALA A 203 -0.24 9.76 18.60
C ALA A 203 0.18 9.19 19.97
N ASP A 204 -0.39 8.06 20.35
CA ASP A 204 -0.28 7.50 21.71
C ASP A 204 1.02 6.71 21.94
N ASN A 205 1.55 6.05 20.89
CA ASN A 205 2.67 5.12 21.00
C ASN A 205 3.93 5.61 20.27
N ARG A 206 4.13 6.93 20.14
CA ARG A 206 5.28 7.52 19.42
C ARG A 206 6.63 7.04 19.93
N SER A 207 6.78 6.95 21.25
CA SER A 207 8.02 6.52 21.91
C SER A 207 8.27 5.03 21.71
N GLU A 208 7.21 4.23 21.61
CA GLU A 208 7.27 2.77 21.58
C GLU A 208 7.39 2.22 20.16
N ASN A 209 6.74 2.86 19.18
CA ASN A 209 6.82 2.49 17.78
C ASN A 209 7.64 3.52 16.99
N GLN A 210 8.90 3.18 16.80
CA GLN A 210 9.87 4.04 16.13
C GLN A 210 9.52 4.28 14.64
N LEU A 211 8.61 3.49 14.06
CA LEU A 211 8.05 3.78 12.73
C LEU A 211 7.35 5.14 12.71
N PHE A 212 6.55 5.43 13.74
CA PHE A 212 5.73 6.63 13.82
C PHE A 212 6.61 7.88 13.89
N GLY A 213 7.60 7.89 14.77
CA GLY A 213 8.61 8.95 14.80
C GLY A 213 9.35 9.09 13.47
N LYS A 214 9.66 7.98 12.79
CA LYS A 214 10.29 8.04 11.46
C LYS A 214 9.36 8.62 10.39
N LEU A 215 8.07 8.31 10.41
CA LEU A 215 7.07 8.85 9.48
C LEU A 215 6.90 10.36 9.66
N GLU A 216 6.80 10.86 10.90
CA GLU A 216 6.66 12.30 11.18
C GLU A 216 7.83 13.13 10.67
N ASN A 217 9.05 12.56 10.72
CA ASN A 217 10.28 13.27 10.37
C ASN A 217 10.75 13.02 8.93
N SER A 218 9.99 12.28 8.13
CA SER A 218 10.35 11.94 6.74
C SER A 218 9.40 12.59 5.74
N SER A 219 9.90 12.91 4.55
CA SER A 219 9.06 13.31 3.42
C SER A 219 8.36 12.09 2.84
N LEU A 220 7.04 12.15 2.66
CA LEU A 220 6.27 11.06 2.06
C LEU A 220 6.13 11.27 0.55
N LEU A 221 6.45 10.24 -0.24
CA LEU A 221 6.31 10.27 -1.71
C LEU A 221 5.20 9.31 -2.14
N PHE A 222 4.03 9.84 -2.47
CA PHE A 222 2.87 9.04 -2.84
C PHE A 222 2.83 8.70 -4.33
N MET A 223 2.61 7.43 -4.67
CA MET A 223 2.55 6.96 -6.05
C MET A 223 1.50 5.85 -6.21
N GLY A 224 0.55 6.04 -7.15
CA GLY A 224 -0.50 5.06 -7.41
C GLY A 224 -1.64 5.01 -6.40
N CYS A 225 -1.75 6.00 -5.52
CA CYS A 225 -2.74 6.01 -4.42
C CYS A 225 -4.09 6.65 -4.79
N GLY A 226 -4.33 7.07 -6.05
CA GLY A 226 -5.60 7.63 -6.51
C GLY A 226 -5.88 9.07 -6.02
N TYR A 227 -5.75 10.08 -6.88
CA TYR A 227 -5.82 11.51 -6.48
C TYR A 227 -7.25 12.06 -6.28
N ASN A 228 -8.27 11.36 -6.81
CA ASN A 228 -9.68 11.73 -6.69
C ASN A 228 -10.36 11.12 -5.45
N ASP A 229 -9.60 10.38 -4.64
CA ASP A 229 -10.12 9.73 -3.46
C ASP A 229 -10.07 10.69 -2.26
N TRP A 230 -11.23 10.99 -1.68
CA TRP A 230 -11.32 11.75 -0.42
C TRP A 230 -10.56 11.04 0.70
N LEU A 231 -10.51 9.71 0.66
CA LEU A 231 -9.80 8.86 1.60
C LEU A 231 -8.29 9.04 1.49
N PHE A 232 -7.78 9.28 0.27
CA PHE A 232 -6.38 9.61 0.06
C PHE A 232 -6.03 10.99 0.60
N ARG A 233 -6.92 11.99 0.44
CA ARG A 233 -6.74 13.32 1.04
C ARG A 233 -6.79 13.28 2.57
N PHE A 234 -7.68 12.46 3.12
CA PHE A 234 -7.76 12.18 4.54
C PHE A 234 -6.47 11.51 5.02
N PHE A 235 -6.02 10.46 4.32
CA PHE A 235 -4.80 9.73 4.62
C PHE A 235 -3.53 10.59 4.61
N ILE A 236 -3.35 11.44 3.58
CA ILE A 236 -2.23 12.39 3.54
C ILE A 236 -2.26 13.29 4.77
N ARG A 237 -3.41 13.87 5.10
CA ARG A 237 -3.53 14.78 6.25
C ARG A 237 -3.30 14.09 7.58
N SER A 238 -3.85 12.89 7.75
CA SER A 238 -3.64 12.06 8.94
C SER A 238 -2.16 11.70 9.13
N LEU A 239 -1.44 11.38 8.05
CA LEU A 239 -0.01 11.09 8.14
C LEU A 239 0.87 12.34 8.24
N ALA A 240 0.46 13.46 7.65
CA ALA A 240 1.17 14.74 7.73
C ALA A 240 0.91 15.47 9.07
N ASN A 241 -0.04 14.98 9.88
CA ASN A 241 -0.46 15.58 11.14
C ASN A 241 -0.87 17.07 11.00
N GLU A 242 -1.48 17.45 9.87
CA GLU A 242 -1.97 18.80 9.61
C GLU A 242 -3.45 18.95 10.06
N PRO A 243 -3.84 20.03 10.77
CA PRO A 243 -5.24 20.29 11.15
C PRO A 243 -6.12 20.68 9.94
N TYR A 244 -7.45 20.53 10.10
CA TYR A 244 -8.47 20.93 9.13
C TYR A 244 -8.58 22.45 8.95
#